data_AF-A0A368EYA6-F1
#
_entry.id   AF-A0A368EYA6-F1
#
_cell.length_a   1.000
_cell.length_b   1.000
_cell.length_c   1.000
_cell.angle_alpha   90.00
_cell.angle_beta   90.00
_cell.angle_gamma   90.00
#
_symmetry.space_group_name_H-M   'P 1'
#
loop_
_entity.id
_entity.type
_entity.pdbx_description
1 polymer ?
#
loop_
_entity_poly.entity_id
_entity_poly.type
_entity_poly.pdbx_seq_one_letter_code
_entity_poly.pdbx_strand_id
1 'polypeptide(L)'
;MDFIRHERTLEGYDSNTRHCMYGLDADLLMLGICSHEPHFSLLREEVKFNRPAPKKSGAAVPHRANPSQINFHLLHLSLLREYLYWEFYPLKASLPFPYDIEHIIDDWVLMGFLVGNDFIPHLPHVHIHDDALPLLYQTYIQVLPSLEGILRFILFGDSSLDFHLLKSK
;
A
#
# COMPACT_ATOMS: atom_id res chain seq x y z
N MET A 1 -6.64 -7.31 9.31
CA MET A 1 -5.30 -7.95 9.27
C MET A 1 -5.00 -8.79 10.50
N ASP A 2 -5.79 -8.69 11.55
CA ASP A 2 -5.60 -9.36 12.84
C ASP A 2 -5.47 -10.88 12.71
N PHE A 3 -6.28 -11.50 11.85
CA PHE A 3 -6.20 -12.93 11.56
C PHE A 3 -4.83 -13.33 11.01
N ILE A 4 -4.35 -12.67 9.95
CA ILE A 4 -3.04 -12.96 9.36
C ILE A 4 -1.92 -12.72 10.38
N ARG A 5 -2.00 -11.65 11.17
CA ARG A 5 -1.02 -11.39 12.24
C ARG A 5 -1.02 -12.50 13.29
N HIS A 6 -2.21 -12.94 13.72
CA HIS A 6 -2.34 -14.03 14.67
C HIS A 6 -1.75 -15.33 14.11
N GLU A 7 -2.07 -15.71 12.88
CA GLU A 7 -1.52 -16.91 12.24
C GLU A 7 0.02 -16.91 12.22
N ARG A 8 0.65 -15.76 11.94
CA ARG A 8 2.11 -15.61 11.96
C ARG A 8 2.74 -15.83 13.34
N THR A 9 1.97 -15.69 14.42
CA THR A 9 2.45 -15.95 15.79
C THR A 9 2.36 -17.41 16.20
N LEU A 10 1.64 -18.24 15.43
CA LEU A 10 1.47 -19.66 15.75
C LEU A 10 2.74 -20.45 15.47
N GLU A 11 3.06 -21.40 16.35
CA GLU A 11 4.13 -22.36 16.10
C GLU A 11 3.82 -23.21 14.87
N GLY A 12 4.78 -23.33 13.96
CA GLY A 12 4.62 -24.09 12.72
C GLY A 12 3.98 -23.31 11.55
N TYR A 13 3.81 -21.98 11.68
CA TYR A 13 3.42 -21.14 10.54
C TYR A 13 4.38 -21.29 9.36
N ASP A 14 3.85 -21.60 8.17
CA ASP A 14 4.63 -21.64 6.93
C ASP A 14 4.79 -20.22 6.38
N SER A 15 6.03 -19.72 6.38
CA SER A 15 6.37 -18.41 5.80
C SER A 15 6.12 -18.32 4.30
N ASN A 16 5.89 -19.45 3.61
CA ASN A 16 5.53 -19.50 2.19
C ASN A 16 4.02 -19.64 1.95
N THR A 17 3.19 -19.46 2.99
CA THR A 17 1.73 -19.40 2.85
C THR A 17 1.35 -18.34 1.82
N ARG A 18 0.46 -18.72 0.89
CA ARG A 18 -0.01 -17.84 -0.19
C ARG A 18 -1.34 -17.22 0.18
N HIS A 19 -1.37 -15.90 0.35
CA HIS A 19 -2.55 -15.15 0.73
C HIS A 19 -3.21 -14.54 -0.51
N CYS A 20 -4.54 -14.63 -0.58
CA CYS A 20 -5.34 -13.95 -1.60
C CYS A 20 -6.52 -13.26 -0.92
N MET A 21 -6.60 -11.94 -1.04
CA MET A 21 -7.68 -11.14 -0.46
C MET A 21 -8.51 -10.49 -1.56
N TYR A 22 -9.83 -10.60 -1.46
CA TYR A 22 -10.76 -10.03 -2.42
C TYR A 22 -11.27 -8.67 -1.95
N GLY A 23 -11.28 -7.67 -2.83
CA GLY A 23 -11.97 -6.41 -2.59
C GLY A 23 -11.57 -5.29 -3.55
N LEU A 24 -12.37 -4.22 -3.56
CA LEU A 24 -12.19 -3.10 -4.49
C LEU A 24 -11.44 -1.92 -3.87
N ASP A 25 -11.34 -1.85 -2.54
CA ASP A 25 -10.77 -0.71 -1.84
C ASP A 25 -9.26 -0.62 -2.04
N ALA A 26 -8.75 0.59 -2.24
CA ALA A 26 -7.31 0.84 -2.38
C ALA A 26 -6.56 0.54 -1.08
N ASP A 27 -7.22 0.68 0.08
CA ASP A 27 -6.66 0.40 1.40
C ASP A 27 -6.22 -1.06 1.54
N LEU A 28 -6.84 -1.99 0.81
CA LEU A 28 -6.45 -3.40 0.81
C LEU A 28 -5.03 -3.60 0.26
N LEU A 29 -4.56 -2.71 -0.61
CA LEU A 29 -3.18 -2.69 -1.10
C LEU A 29 -2.22 -2.31 0.03
N MET A 30 -2.52 -1.21 0.73
CA MET A 30 -1.71 -0.73 1.85
C MET A 30 -1.69 -1.73 3.00
N LEU A 31 -2.85 -2.31 3.34
CA LEU A 31 -2.96 -3.37 4.34
C LEU A 31 -2.17 -4.60 3.90
N GLY A 32 -2.37 -5.06 2.66
CA GLY A 32 -1.73 -6.25 2.12
C GLY A 32 -0.21 -6.16 2.16
N ILE A 33 0.37 -5.04 1.72
CA ILE A 33 1.83 -4.88 1.70
C ILE A 33 2.41 -4.73 3.11
N CYS A 34 1.70 -4.05 4.03
CA CYS A 34 2.07 -3.91 5.43
C CYS A 34 2.04 -5.23 6.22
N SER A 35 1.42 -6.29 5.68
CA SER A 35 1.52 -7.63 6.30
C SER A 35 2.93 -8.22 6.23
N HIS A 36 3.79 -7.70 5.33
CA HIS A 36 5.11 -8.24 5.02
C HIS A 36 5.12 -9.70 4.54
N GLU A 37 3.97 -10.25 4.16
CA GLU A 37 3.87 -11.60 3.60
C GLU A 37 4.49 -11.66 2.19
N PRO A 38 5.38 -12.61 1.91
CA PRO A 38 6.09 -12.67 0.63
C PRO A 38 5.16 -13.04 -0.54
N HIS A 39 4.14 -13.86 -0.30
CA HIS A 39 3.23 -14.36 -1.33
C HIS A 39 1.81 -13.85 -1.11
N PHE A 40 1.57 -12.57 -1.39
CA PHE A 40 0.26 -11.94 -1.23
C PHE A 40 -0.28 -11.45 -2.58
N SER A 41 -1.56 -11.73 -2.86
CA SER A 41 -2.27 -11.21 -4.04
C SER A 41 -3.62 -10.61 -3.68
N LEU A 42 -4.07 -9.62 -4.46
CA LEU A 42 -5.40 -9.03 -4.36
C LEU A 42 -6.23 -9.40 -5.57
N LEU A 43 -7.40 -10.00 -5.34
CA LEU A 43 -8.39 -10.28 -6.37
C LEU A 43 -9.38 -9.12 -6.42
N ARG A 44 -9.50 -8.48 -7.59
CA ARG A 44 -10.33 -7.28 -7.78
C ARG A 44 -11.20 -7.43 -9.02
N GLU A 45 -12.41 -6.87 -9.00
CA GLU A 45 -13.22 -6.79 -10.23
C GLU A 45 -12.66 -5.71 -11.17
N GLU A 46 -12.84 -5.90 -12.47
CA GLU A 46 -12.52 -4.89 -13.48
C GLU A 46 -13.41 -3.64 -13.31
N VAL A 47 -12.78 -2.51 -13.01
CA VAL A 47 -13.44 -1.20 -13.00
C VAL A 47 -13.46 -0.64 -14.42
N LYS A 48 -14.65 -0.57 -15.04
CA LYS A 48 -14.86 0.01 -16.38
C LYS A 48 -15.18 1.50 -16.27
N PHE A 49 -14.18 2.36 -16.46
CA PHE A 49 -14.31 3.83 -16.32
C PHE A 49 -15.18 4.52 -17.38
N ASN A 50 -15.55 3.82 -18.47
CA ASN A 50 -16.24 4.44 -19.62
C ASN A 50 -17.54 3.72 -20.01
N ARG A 51 -18.42 3.45 -19.05
CA ARG A 51 -19.76 2.91 -19.36
C ARG A 51 -20.70 4.06 -19.79
N PRO A 52 -21.29 4.02 -21.01
CA PRO A 52 -22.31 4.98 -21.38
C PRO A 52 -23.51 4.87 -20.41
N ALA A 53 -24.11 6.02 -20.08
CA ALA A 53 -25.21 6.09 -19.13
C ALA A 53 -26.33 5.09 -19.51
N PRO A 54 -26.91 4.36 -18.54
CA PRO A 54 -27.96 3.41 -18.82
C PRO A 54 -29.14 4.15 -19.46
N LYS A 55 -29.56 3.69 -20.65
CA LYS A 55 -30.78 4.19 -21.28
C LYS A 55 -31.95 3.94 -20.32
N LYS A 56 -32.71 4.99 -19.99
CA LYS A 56 -33.92 4.93 -19.18
C LYS A 56 -34.97 4.04 -19.87
N SER A 57 -34.91 2.74 -19.69
CA SER A 57 -36.01 1.82 -19.94
C SER A 57 -36.29 1.10 -18.63
N GLY A 58 -37.46 1.38 -18.04
CA GLY A 58 -37.84 0.99 -16.68
C GLY A 58 -38.00 -0.51 -16.47
N ALA A 59 -36.89 -1.24 -16.42
CA ALA A 59 -36.87 -2.64 -16.04
C ALA A 59 -35.78 -2.89 -14.99
N ALA A 60 -36.27 -3.25 -13.80
CA ALA A 60 -35.66 -4.06 -12.75
C ALA A 60 -34.28 -3.68 -12.18
N VAL A 61 -34.28 -3.56 -10.84
CA VAL A 61 -33.20 -3.82 -9.87
C VAL A 61 -32.00 -4.55 -10.47
N PRO A 62 -30.75 -4.09 -10.25
CA PRO A 62 -29.57 -4.73 -10.82
C PRO A 62 -29.51 -6.18 -10.35
N HIS A 63 -29.86 -7.11 -11.24
CA HIS A 63 -29.61 -8.51 -11.06
C HIS A 63 -28.11 -8.63 -10.80
N ARG A 64 -27.71 -9.18 -9.64
CA ARG A 64 -26.32 -9.52 -9.32
C ARG A 64 -25.67 -10.06 -10.59
N ALA A 65 -24.67 -9.33 -11.11
CA ALA A 65 -24.00 -9.71 -12.34
C ALA A 65 -23.52 -11.15 -12.20
N ASN A 66 -23.80 -12.00 -13.20
CA ASN A 66 -23.37 -13.38 -13.18
C ASN A 66 -21.85 -13.42 -12.99
N PRO A 67 -21.28 -14.09 -11.96
CA PRO A 67 -19.84 -14.10 -11.71
C PRO A 67 -19.02 -14.53 -12.92
N SER A 68 -19.57 -15.38 -13.80
CA SER A 68 -18.91 -15.81 -15.04
C SER A 68 -18.76 -14.71 -16.10
N GLN A 69 -19.39 -13.55 -15.92
CA GLN A 69 -19.32 -12.39 -16.81
C GLN A 69 -18.49 -11.24 -16.22
N ILE A 70 -18.00 -11.41 -14.99
CA ILE A 70 -17.16 -10.43 -14.31
C ILE A 70 -15.71 -10.77 -14.64
N ASN A 71 -14.98 -9.80 -15.18
CA ASN A 71 -13.55 -9.91 -15.34
C ASN A 71 -12.90 -9.59 -13.99
N PHE A 72 -12.00 -10.46 -13.56
CA PHE A 72 -11.20 -10.24 -12.37
C PHE A 72 -9.75 -9.95 -12.74
N HIS A 73 -9.14 -9.05 -11.99
CA HIS A 73 -7.71 -8.78 -12.03
C HIS A 73 -7.07 -9.33 -10.76
N LEU A 74 -5.93 -9.98 -10.93
CA LEU A 74 -5.09 -10.43 -9.82
C LEU A 74 -3.87 -9.52 -9.71
N LEU A 75 -3.82 -8.72 -8.65
CA LEU A 75 -2.69 -7.85 -8.37
C LEU A 75 -1.72 -8.58 -7.43
N HIS A 76 -0.52 -8.86 -7.92
CA HIS A 76 0.53 -9.52 -7.14
C HIS A 76 1.31 -8.50 -6.32
N LEU A 77 1.21 -8.57 -5.00
CA LEU A 77 1.97 -7.69 -4.11
C LEU A 77 3.45 -8.09 -4.08
N SER A 78 3.78 -9.36 -4.36
CA SER A 78 5.17 -9.79 -4.52
C SER A 78 5.90 -8.98 -5.59
N LEU A 79 5.28 -8.84 -6.77
CA LEU A 79 5.84 -8.02 -7.86
C LEU A 79 5.88 -6.54 -7.49
N LEU A 80 4.85 -6.01 -6.83
CA LEU A 80 4.85 -4.63 -6.35
C LEU A 80 6.04 -4.36 -5.42
N ARG A 81 6.35 -5.28 -4.51
CA ARG A 81 7.50 -5.16 -3.60
C ARG A 81 8.82 -5.11 -4.37
N GLU A 82 8.97 -5.90 -5.44
CA GLU A 82 10.14 -5.82 -6.32
C GLU A 82 10.22 -4.46 -7.04
N TYR A 83 9.11 -3.93 -7.53
CA TYR A 83 9.08 -2.59 -8.13
C TYR A 83 9.49 -1.50 -7.13
N LEU A 84 8.97 -1.56 -5.90
CA LEU A 84 9.36 -0.62 -4.84
C LEU A 84 10.83 -0.76 -4.46
N TYR A 85 11.36 -1.99 -4.41
CA TYR A 85 12.77 -2.22 -4.19
C TYR A 85 13.63 -1.49 -5.23
N TRP A 86 13.26 -1.57 -6.52
CA TRP A 86 14.00 -0.87 -7.57
C TRP A 86 13.82 0.64 -7.53
N GLU A 87 12.63 1.13 -7.22
CA GLU A 87 12.34 2.57 -7.05
C GLU A 87 13.24 3.19 -5.97
N PHE A 88 13.39 2.51 -4.84
CA PHE A 88 14.17 2.97 -3.69
C PHE A 88 15.59 2.40 -3.63
N TYR A 89 16.03 1.66 -4.65
CA TYR A 89 17.38 1.10 -4.72
C TYR A 89 18.50 2.13 -4.55
N PRO A 90 18.40 3.38 -5.06
CA PRO A 90 19.44 4.39 -4.85
C PRO A 90 19.76 4.68 -3.38
N LEU A 91 18.80 4.50 -2.46
CA LEU A 91 19.00 4.70 -1.03
C LEU A 91 20.06 3.77 -0.45
N LYS A 92 20.24 2.58 -1.03
CA LYS A 92 21.23 1.60 -0.56
C LYS A 92 22.66 2.14 -0.54
N ALA A 93 22.97 3.11 -1.42
CA ALA A 93 24.29 3.72 -1.49
C ALA A 93 24.42 5.02 -0.67
N SER A 94 23.31 5.68 -0.34
CA SER A 94 23.31 7.00 0.31
C SER A 94 22.99 6.95 1.81
N LEU A 95 22.37 5.87 2.29
CA LEU A 95 21.95 5.74 3.68
C LEU A 95 23.15 5.62 4.65
N PRO A 96 23.12 6.33 5.80
CA PRO A 96 24.13 6.19 6.85
C PRO A 96 23.92 4.93 7.72
N PHE A 97 22.87 4.17 7.48
CA PHE A 97 22.49 2.95 8.21
C PHE A 97 22.15 1.80 7.26
N PRO A 98 22.04 0.54 7.74
CA PRO A 98 21.73 -0.60 6.88
C PRO A 98 20.41 -0.44 6.13
N TYR A 99 20.46 -0.63 4.80
CA TYR A 99 19.28 -0.66 3.96
C TYR A 99 18.44 -1.91 4.24
N ASP A 100 17.14 -1.71 4.49
CA ASP A 100 16.17 -2.78 4.68
C ASP A 100 14.87 -2.39 3.95
N ILE A 101 14.45 -3.22 2.99
CA ILE A 101 13.27 -2.96 2.17
C ILE A 101 11.98 -2.98 2.99
N GLU A 102 11.91 -3.77 4.07
CA GLU A 102 10.68 -3.85 4.88
C GLU A 102 10.39 -2.52 5.56
N HIS A 103 11.44 -1.85 6.03
CA HIS A 103 11.32 -0.51 6.58
C HIS A 103 10.92 0.54 5.53
N ILE A 104 11.45 0.45 4.31
CA ILE A 104 11.05 1.35 3.23
C ILE A 104 9.59 1.13 2.83
N ILE A 105 9.11 -0.12 2.86
CA ILE A 105 7.71 -0.46 2.61
C ILE A 105 6.81 0.17 3.69
N ASP A 106 7.20 0.10 4.97
CA ASP A 106 6.44 0.75 6.06
C ASP A 106 6.33 2.27 5.84
N ASP A 107 7.44 2.93 5.50
CA ASP A 107 7.46 4.37 5.17
C ASP A 107 6.67 4.67 3.88
N TRP A 108 6.66 3.76 2.92
CA TRP A 108 5.86 3.88 1.70
C TRP A 108 4.36 3.84 1.97
N VAL A 109 3.93 2.98 2.91
CA VAL A 109 2.54 2.96 3.37
C VAL A 109 2.19 4.27 4.10
N LEU A 110 3.12 4.83 4.88
CA LEU A 110 2.95 6.17 5.46
C LEU A 110 2.77 7.24 4.37
N MET A 111 3.63 7.25 3.35
CA MET A 111 3.49 8.16 2.21
C MET A 111 2.11 8.01 1.55
N GLY A 112 1.63 6.78 1.40
CA GLY A 112 0.27 6.48 0.94
C GLY A 112 -0.82 7.17 1.76
N PHE A 113 -0.74 7.11 3.09
CA PHE A 113 -1.68 7.82 3.97
C PHE A 113 -1.59 9.34 3.84
N LEU A 114 -0.40 9.91 3.60
CA LEU A 114 -0.24 11.36 3.42
C LEU A 114 -0.90 11.86 2.14
N VAL A 115 -0.89 11.07 1.06
CA VAL A 115 -1.56 11.42 -0.21
C VAL A 115 -3.07 11.41 -0.07
N GLY A 116 -3.60 10.56 0.79
CA GLY A 116 -5.01 10.55 1.11
C GLY A 116 -5.40 9.32 1.87
N ASN A 117 -6.20 9.51 2.91
CA ASN A 117 -6.87 8.46 3.65
C ASN A 117 -8.16 9.02 4.25
N ASP A 118 -9.08 8.13 4.61
CA ASP A 118 -10.39 8.53 5.13
C ASP A 118 -10.34 9.07 6.57
N PHE A 119 -9.18 9.03 7.24
CA PHE A 119 -8.99 9.35 8.65
C PHE A 119 -8.36 10.73 8.90
N ILE A 120 -7.59 11.27 7.95
CA ILE A 120 -6.82 12.51 8.08
C ILE A 120 -7.29 13.51 7.01
N PRO A 121 -7.50 14.80 7.36
CA PRO A 121 -7.78 15.83 6.37
C PRO A 121 -6.71 15.85 5.27
N HIS A 122 -7.12 15.89 4.01
CA HIS A 122 -6.19 15.94 2.89
C HIS A 122 -5.21 17.11 3.02
N LEU A 123 -3.92 16.81 2.83
CA LEU A 123 -2.90 17.85 2.73
C LEU A 123 -3.12 18.66 1.45
N PRO A 124 -3.12 20.00 1.52
CA PRO A 124 -3.25 20.83 0.33
C PRO A 124 -2.07 20.52 -0.62
N HIS A 125 -2.39 20.31 -1.91
CA HIS A 125 -1.43 20.01 -2.99
C HIS A 125 -0.78 18.62 -2.98
N VAL A 126 -1.29 17.66 -2.20
CA VAL A 126 -0.82 16.27 -2.22
C VAL A 126 -1.97 15.34 -2.62
N HIS A 127 -2.33 15.34 -3.91
CA HIS A 127 -3.34 14.45 -4.47
C HIS A 127 -2.76 13.56 -5.58
N ILE A 128 -3.28 12.33 -5.72
CA ILE A 128 -2.84 11.38 -6.76
C ILE A 128 -2.97 11.97 -8.17
N HIS A 129 -3.98 12.81 -8.40
CA HIS A 129 -4.22 13.48 -9.67
C HIS A 129 -3.20 14.60 -10.00
N ASP A 130 -2.41 15.03 -9.02
CA ASP A 130 -1.42 16.12 -9.13
C ASP A 130 0.03 15.58 -9.11
N ASP A 131 0.27 14.33 -9.53
CA ASP A 131 1.58 13.67 -9.52
C ASP A 131 2.27 13.67 -8.13
N ALA A 132 1.48 13.62 -7.05
CA ALA A 132 2.00 13.67 -5.68
C ALA A 132 2.89 12.47 -5.32
N LEU A 133 2.65 11.28 -5.87
CA LEU A 133 3.44 10.08 -5.56
C LEU A 133 4.91 10.18 -6.03
N PRO A 134 5.20 10.48 -7.31
CA PRO A 134 6.58 10.74 -7.75
C PRO A 134 7.28 11.82 -6.92
N LEU A 135 6.58 12.91 -6.58
CA LEU A 135 7.14 13.98 -5.76
C LEU A 135 7.50 13.49 -4.35
N LEU A 136 6.62 12.72 -3.71
CA LEU A 136 6.87 12.13 -2.40
C LEU A 136 8.05 11.16 -2.43
N TYR A 137 8.14 10.30 -3.45
CA TYR A 137 9.26 9.35 -3.56
C TYR A 137 10.58 10.08 -3.74
N GLN A 138 10.64 11.08 -4.62
CA GLN A 138 11.84 11.90 -4.81
C GLN A 138 12.24 12.64 -3.53
N THR A 139 11.26 13.23 -2.84
CA THR A 139 11.50 13.94 -1.58
C THR A 139 12.02 12.97 -0.51
N TYR A 140 11.41 11.79 -0.39
CA TYR A 140 11.83 10.76 0.54
C TYR A 140 13.28 10.30 0.27
N ILE A 141 13.62 10.03 -1.00
CA ILE A 141 14.98 9.63 -1.41
C ILE A 141 16.01 10.71 -1.07
N GLN A 142 15.66 11.99 -1.18
CA GLN A 142 16.54 13.11 -0.87
C GLN A 142 16.70 13.36 0.64
N VAL A 143 15.63 13.21 1.41
CA VAL A 143 15.61 13.59 2.84
C VAL A 143 16.08 12.45 3.73
N LEU A 144 15.73 11.20 3.43
CA LEU A 144 16.03 10.06 4.31
C LEU A 144 17.53 9.92 4.66
N PRO A 145 18.49 10.12 3.74
CA PRO A 145 19.93 10.08 4.09
C PRO A 145 20.38 11.16 5.08
N SER A 146 19.62 12.26 5.19
CA SER A 146 19.90 13.34 6.14
C SER A 146 19.29 13.10 7.52
N LEU A 147 18.44 12.08 7.66
CA LEU A 147 17.87 11.67 8.93
C LEU A 147 18.82 10.68 9.61
N GLU A 148 18.94 10.78 10.92
CA GLU A 148 19.77 9.85 11.73
C GLU A 148 19.13 8.45 11.87
N GLY A 149 17.97 8.22 11.24
CA GLY A 149 17.24 6.96 11.26
C GLY A 149 16.04 6.94 10.31
N ILE A 150 15.33 5.82 10.31
CA ILE A 150 14.15 5.56 9.47
C ILE A 150 12.91 6.20 10.11
N LEU A 151 11.99 6.73 9.29
CA LEU A 151 10.72 7.32 9.73
C LEU A 151 9.69 6.24 10.13
N ARG A 152 10.02 5.38 11.11
CA ARG A 152 9.19 4.21 11.45
C ARG A 152 7.72 4.59 11.73
N PHE A 153 6.84 4.19 10.82
CA PHE A 153 5.39 4.13 11.00
C PHE A 153 4.95 2.68 11.04
N ILE A 154 4.84 2.10 12.25
CA ILE A 154 4.31 0.74 12.38
C ILE A 154 2.80 0.83 12.56
N LEU A 155 2.06 0.48 11.51
CA LEU A 155 0.60 0.50 11.51
C LEU A 155 -0.05 -0.47 12.51
N PHE A 156 0.65 -1.53 12.93
CA PHE A 156 0.03 -2.66 13.63
C PHE A 156 0.88 -3.32 14.74
N GLY A 157 1.83 -2.61 15.37
CA GLY A 157 2.63 -3.08 16.52
C GLY A 157 3.49 -1.95 17.14
N ASP A 158 3.74 -2.00 18.46
CA ASP A 158 4.31 -0.93 19.33
C ASP A 158 4.26 0.50 18.77
N SER A 159 3.21 1.20 19.20
CA SER A 159 2.79 2.54 18.84
C SER A 159 3.82 3.64 19.15
N SER A 160 4.88 3.77 18.35
CA SER A 160 5.70 4.96 18.36
C SER A 160 6.00 5.44 16.94
N LEU A 161 5.26 6.44 16.47
CA LEU A 161 5.82 7.36 15.48
C LEU A 161 6.90 8.17 16.18
N ASP A 162 8.14 8.03 15.73
CA ASP A 162 9.18 8.92 16.19
C ASP A 162 9.15 10.23 15.39
N PHE A 163 8.28 11.14 15.82
CA PHE A 163 8.22 12.50 15.28
C PHE A 163 9.47 13.34 15.59
N HIS A 164 10.42 12.89 16.42
CA HIS A 164 11.65 13.66 16.65
C HIS A 164 12.47 13.80 15.37
N LEU A 165 12.43 12.82 14.47
CA LEU A 165 13.12 12.88 13.18
C LEU A 165 12.52 13.95 12.26
N LEU A 166 11.22 14.22 12.35
CA LEU A 166 10.52 15.24 11.55
C LEU A 166 10.66 16.67 12.10
N LYS A 167 11.14 16.84 13.34
CA LYS A 167 11.27 18.15 14.01
C LYS A 167 12.67 18.76 13.92
N SER A 168 13.62 18.11 13.25
CA SER A 168 14.98 18.62 13.08
C SER A 168 15.11 19.42 11.79
N LYS A 169 14.42 20.56 11.71
CA LYS A 169 14.81 21.80 10.99
C LYS A 169 13.77 22.90 11.16
#